data_AF-A0A157ZZF3-F1
#
_entry.id   AF-A0A157ZZF3-F1
#
_cell.length_a   1.000
_cell.length_b   1.000
_cell.length_c   1.000
_cell.angle_alpha   90.00
_cell.angle_beta   90.00
_cell.angle_gamma   90.00
#
_symmetry.space_group_name_H-M   'P 1'
#
loop_
_entity.id
_entity.type
_entity.pdbx_description
1 polymer ?
#
loop_
_entity_poly.entity_id
_entity_poly.type
_entity_poly.pdbx_seq_one_letter_code
_entity_poly.pdbx_strand_id
1 'polypeptide(L)'
;MRTNASDTAKRVRIGIVGFGMAGRAFVPALAKHPGFVFAGFADPLASVREGGAQEFGVVAYESIDELIEHGALDAVYVASPTTLHRTHVELAAHAGKHVLVEKPMAANLDDARAMVAAAEAAGIVLLAGHSHGYDQPIHAMRELVDSGELGRVRMVHTWCVRTMQSPRRTLRDSPVPIGRREWRVCAR
;
A
#
# COMPACT_ATOMS: atom_id res chain seq x y z
N MET A 1 24.92 1.50 -13.73
CA MET A 1 24.05 2.47 -14.43
C MET A 1 24.40 3.85 -13.91
N ARG A 2 24.89 4.73 -14.78
CA ARG A 2 25.46 6.04 -14.41
C ARG A 2 24.34 6.99 -13.95
N THR A 3 24.45 7.54 -12.74
CA THR A 3 23.58 8.61 -12.26
C THR A 3 24.09 9.94 -12.81
N ASN A 4 23.39 10.49 -13.80
CA ASN A 4 23.60 11.87 -14.22
C ASN A 4 22.89 12.79 -13.22
N ALA A 5 23.70 13.61 -12.54
CA ALA A 5 23.26 14.71 -11.71
C ALA A 5 22.89 15.92 -12.59
N SER A 6 21.67 15.97 -13.12
CA SER A 6 21.10 17.21 -13.69
C SER A 6 19.57 17.16 -13.88
N ASP A 7 18.84 16.62 -12.91
CA ASP A 7 17.42 16.95 -12.76
C ASP A 7 17.18 17.03 -11.25
N THR A 8 16.73 18.17 -10.73
CA THR A 8 16.25 18.23 -9.35
C THR A 8 14.96 17.42 -9.32
N ALA A 9 15.10 16.09 -9.24
CA ALA A 9 14.01 15.14 -9.40
C ALA A 9 12.87 15.56 -8.46
N LYS A 10 11.78 16.02 -9.07
CA LYS A 10 10.59 16.51 -8.35
C LYS A 10 10.18 15.42 -7.36
N ARG A 11 10.26 15.72 -6.06
CA ARG A 11 9.86 14.76 -5.03
C ARG A 11 8.37 14.44 -5.19
N VAL A 12 8.04 13.16 -5.07
CA VAL A 12 6.65 12.70 -5.13
C VAL A 12 6.00 12.91 -3.77
N ARG A 13 4.94 13.71 -3.74
CA ARG A 13 4.16 14.01 -2.54
C ARG A 13 3.10 12.94 -2.34
N ILE A 14 3.20 12.21 -1.22
CA ILE A 14 2.35 11.07 -0.90
C ILE A 14 1.39 11.44 0.23
N GLY A 15 0.10 11.27 -0.03
CA GLY A 15 -0.94 11.27 1.00
C GLY A 15 -1.25 9.83 1.47
N ILE A 16 -1.65 9.64 2.73
CA ILE A 16 -2.03 8.32 3.25
C ILE A 16 -3.53 8.30 3.58
N VAL A 17 -4.27 7.30 3.09
CA VAL A 17 -5.70 7.12 3.37
C VAL A 17 -5.89 5.93 4.30
N GLY A 18 -6.39 6.17 5.51
CA GLY A 18 -6.44 5.20 6.60
C GLY A 18 -5.12 5.20 7.39
N PHE A 19 -5.13 5.82 8.57
CA PHE A 19 -3.92 6.09 9.35
C PHE A 19 -3.82 5.19 10.61
N GLY A 20 -4.22 3.93 10.43
CA GLY A 20 -4.01 2.86 11.40
C GLY A 20 -2.59 2.29 11.38
N MET A 21 -2.45 1.02 11.76
CA MET A 21 -1.13 0.35 11.86
C MET A 21 -0.34 0.38 10.55
N ALA A 22 -0.98 0.03 9.42
CA ALA A 22 -0.30 -0.04 8.12
C ALA A 22 0.07 1.34 7.57
N GLY A 23 -0.82 2.33 7.72
CA GLY A 23 -0.55 3.72 7.34
C GLY A 23 0.65 4.30 8.09
N ARG A 24 0.65 4.17 9.42
CA ARG A 24 1.74 4.68 10.28
C ARG A 24 3.06 3.96 10.06
N ALA A 25 3.03 2.64 9.84
CA ALA A 25 4.24 1.85 9.58
C ALA A 25 4.99 2.27 8.30
N PHE A 26 4.31 2.94 7.36
CA PHE A 26 4.92 3.38 6.11
C PHE A 26 5.68 4.72 6.24
N VAL A 27 5.30 5.57 7.20
CA VAL A 27 5.87 6.91 7.37
C VAL A 27 7.40 6.91 7.53
N PRO A 28 8.03 6.02 8.33
CA PRO A 28 9.49 5.97 8.43
C PRO A 28 10.19 5.65 7.11
N ALA A 29 9.58 4.84 6.23
CA ALA A 29 10.14 4.52 4.92
C ALA A 29 10.07 5.74 3.98
N LEU A 30 8.95 6.48 4.00
CA LEU A 30 8.81 7.74 3.27
C LEU A 30 9.86 8.77 3.71
N ALA A 31 10.04 8.96 5.02
CA ALA A 31 10.97 9.94 5.56
C ALA A 31 12.45 9.64 5.23
N LYS A 32 12.80 8.35 5.09
CA LYS A 32 14.18 7.92 4.76
C LYS A 32 14.54 8.09 3.29
N HIS A 33 13.57 8.20 2.39
CA HIS A 33 13.82 8.19 0.96
C HIS A 33 13.74 9.61 0.38
N PRO A 34 14.83 10.14 -0.21
CA PRO A 34 14.90 11.55 -0.62
C PRO A 34 13.95 11.94 -1.76
N GLY A 35 13.41 10.95 -2.47
CA GLY A 35 12.44 11.15 -3.56
C GLY A 35 10.98 11.33 -3.11
N PHE A 36 10.67 11.20 -1.82
CA PHE A 36 9.30 11.27 -1.30
C PHE A 36 9.10 12.38 -0.28
N VAL A 37 7.87 12.87 -0.19
CA VAL A 37 7.40 13.80 0.85
C VAL A 37 6.09 13.28 1.40
N PHE A 38 5.99 13.14 2.72
CA PHE A 38 4.71 12.86 3.36
C PHE A 38 3.88 14.16 3.41
N ALA A 39 2.84 14.24 2.59
CA ALA A 39 2.09 15.47 2.36
C ALA A 39 0.93 15.66 3.35
N GLY A 40 0.41 14.55 3.90
CA GLY A 40 -0.74 14.55 4.79
C GLY A 40 -1.42 13.20 4.81
N PHE A 41 -2.47 13.05 5.60
CA PHE A 41 -3.23 11.82 5.68
C PHE A 41 -4.71 12.07 5.94
N ALA A 42 -5.53 11.07 5.61
CA ALA A 42 -6.96 11.07 5.87
C ALA A 42 -7.34 9.92 6.80
N ASP A 43 -8.13 10.20 7.83
CA ASP A 43 -8.71 9.20 8.71
C ASP A 43 -10.03 9.72 9.30
N PRO A 44 -11.12 8.92 9.33
CA PRO A 44 -12.41 9.39 9.85
C PRO A 44 -12.40 9.64 11.37
N LEU A 45 -11.44 9.08 12.13
CA LEU A 45 -11.38 9.25 13.57
C LEU A 45 -10.58 10.50 13.97
N ALA A 46 -11.24 11.47 14.61
CA ALA A 46 -10.59 12.70 15.08
C ALA A 46 -9.37 12.45 15.98
N SER A 47 -9.44 11.45 16.88
CA SER A 47 -8.31 11.10 17.74
C SER A 47 -7.09 10.57 16.98
N VAL A 48 -7.29 9.91 15.84
CA VAL A 48 -6.20 9.48 14.95
C VAL A 48 -5.61 10.68 14.22
N ARG A 49 -6.47 11.60 13.74
CA ARG A 49 -6.05 12.84 13.08
C ARG A 49 -5.21 13.73 13.99
N GLU A 50 -5.70 14.02 15.19
CA GLU A 50 -5.01 14.87 16.16
C GLU A 50 -3.65 14.28 16.56
N GLY A 51 -3.62 12.99 16.93
CA GLY A 51 -2.38 12.32 17.32
C GLY A 51 -1.37 12.23 16.18
N GLY A 52 -1.82 11.88 14.97
CA GLY A 52 -0.94 11.77 13.80
C GLY A 52 -0.41 13.12 13.31
N ALA A 53 -1.26 14.16 13.28
CA ALA A 53 -0.85 15.51 12.90
C ALA A 53 0.20 16.07 13.87
N GLN A 54 0.01 15.84 15.18
CA GLN A 54 0.97 16.24 16.21
C GLN A 54 2.28 15.46 16.08
N GLU A 55 2.22 14.14 15.86
CA GLU A 55 3.41 13.28 15.78
C GLU A 55 4.27 13.57 14.54
N PHE A 56 3.64 13.80 13.38
CA PHE A 56 4.35 13.89 12.10
C PHE A 56 4.42 15.30 11.52
N GLY A 57 3.75 16.29 12.12
CA GLY A 57 3.78 17.69 11.67
C GLY A 57 3.16 17.91 10.29
N VAL A 58 2.15 17.11 9.93
CA VAL A 58 1.43 17.19 8.64
C VAL A 58 -0.06 17.45 8.85
N VAL A 59 -0.74 17.91 7.81
CA VAL A 59 -2.19 18.13 7.84
C VAL A 59 -2.92 16.78 7.80
N ALA A 60 -3.95 16.66 8.64
CA ALA A 60 -4.86 15.53 8.68
C ALA A 60 -6.24 15.96 8.17
N TYR A 61 -6.85 15.12 7.32
CA TYR A 61 -8.14 15.35 6.68
C TYR A 61 -9.16 14.32 7.14
N GLU A 62 -10.45 14.64 7.11
CA GLU A 62 -11.50 13.72 7.54
C GLU A 62 -11.76 12.61 6.51
N SER A 63 -11.62 12.95 5.23
CA SER A 63 -11.92 12.07 4.11
C SER A 63 -10.80 12.07 3.07
N ILE A 64 -10.84 11.07 2.20
CA ILE A 64 -9.95 11.00 1.04
C ILE A 64 -10.22 12.17 0.07
N ASP A 65 -11.47 12.60 -0.07
CA ASP A 65 -11.85 13.70 -0.96
C ASP A 65 -11.16 15.00 -0.54
N GLU A 66 -11.23 15.36 0.75
CA GLU A 66 -10.54 16.52 1.31
C GLU A 66 -9.02 16.42 1.13
N LEU A 67 -8.44 15.23 1.35
CA LEU A 67 -7.02 15.01 1.15
C LEU A 67 -6.61 15.18 -0.33
N ILE A 68 -7.42 14.69 -1.27
CA ILE A 68 -7.16 14.84 -2.71
C ILE A 68 -7.27 16.30 -3.13
N GLU A 69 -8.29 17.01 -2.65
CA GLU A 69 -8.59 18.39 -3.01
C GLU A 69 -7.57 19.38 -2.43
N HIS A 70 -7.21 19.21 -1.15
CA HIS A 70 -6.41 20.20 -0.40
C HIS A 70 -4.99 19.74 -0.09
N GLY A 71 -4.70 18.44 -0.14
CA GLY A 71 -3.41 17.88 0.27
C GLY A 71 -2.26 18.09 -0.72
N ALA A 72 -2.53 18.67 -1.89
CA ALA A 72 -1.53 18.95 -2.93
C ALA A 72 -0.58 17.76 -3.17
N LEU A 73 -1.14 16.58 -3.41
CA LEU A 73 -0.40 15.32 -3.54
C LEU A 73 -0.31 14.84 -5.00
N ASP A 74 0.72 14.05 -5.27
CA ASP A 74 0.97 13.38 -6.56
C ASP A 74 0.49 11.92 -6.52
N ALA A 75 0.51 11.29 -5.34
CA ALA A 75 0.08 9.90 -5.15
C ALA A 75 -0.59 9.69 -3.78
N VAL A 76 -1.44 8.67 -3.67
CA VAL A 76 -2.02 8.21 -2.41
C VAL A 76 -1.56 6.79 -2.06
N TYR A 77 -1.30 6.57 -0.78
CA TYR A 77 -1.16 5.23 -0.20
C TYR A 77 -2.46 4.85 0.51
N VAL A 78 -3.19 3.90 -0.04
CA VAL A 78 -4.47 3.41 0.47
C VAL A 78 -4.21 2.29 1.47
N ALA A 79 -4.29 2.61 2.76
CA ALA A 79 -4.11 1.72 3.90
C ALA A 79 -5.38 1.57 4.76
N SER A 80 -6.52 1.99 4.22
CA SER A 80 -7.87 1.79 4.76
C SER A 80 -8.25 0.30 4.85
N PRO A 81 -9.35 -0.08 5.52
CA PRO A 81 -9.89 -1.44 5.43
C PRO A 81 -10.07 -1.93 3.98
N THR A 82 -9.75 -3.20 3.70
CA THR A 82 -9.75 -3.79 2.34
C THR A 82 -11.05 -3.58 1.57
N THR A 83 -12.20 -3.56 2.26
CA THR A 83 -13.51 -3.35 1.64
C THR A 83 -13.68 -1.95 1.04
N LEU A 84 -12.86 -0.99 1.45
CA LEU A 84 -12.90 0.40 0.94
C LEU A 84 -11.84 0.67 -0.13
N HIS A 85 -10.93 -0.28 -0.39
CA HIS A 85 -9.83 -0.08 -1.34
C HIS A 85 -10.34 0.33 -2.71
N ARG A 86 -11.35 -0.37 -3.25
CA ARG A 86 -11.91 -0.06 -4.57
C ARG A 86 -12.37 1.39 -4.66
N THR A 87 -13.22 1.82 -3.74
CA THR A 87 -13.75 3.19 -3.72
C THR A 87 -12.63 4.21 -3.63
N HIS A 88 -11.64 4.01 -2.76
CA HIS A 88 -10.52 4.94 -2.62
C HIS A 88 -9.63 4.98 -3.85
N VAL A 89 -9.41 3.85 -4.53
CA VAL A 89 -8.65 3.80 -5.79
C VAL A 89 -9.41 4.47 -6.92
N GLU A 90 -10.72 4.27 -7.03
CA GLU A 90 -11.55 4.94 -8.04
C GLU A 90 -11.56 6.47 -7.84
N LEU A 91 -11.67 6.95 -6.59
CA LEU A 91 -11.60 8.39 -6.27
C LEU A 91 -10.23 8.99 -6.62
N ALA A 92 -9.14 8.30 -6.26
CA ALA A 92 -7.79 8.72 -6.61
C ALA A 92 -7.55 8.73 -8.13
N ALA A 93 -8.02 7.71 -8.84
CA ALA A 93 -7.95 7.62 -10.29
C ALA A 93 -8.72 8.75 -10.96
N HIS A 94 -9.94 9.04 -10.50
CA HIS A 94 -10.74 10.15 -11.02
C HIS A 94 -10.03 11.51 -10.87
N ALA A 95 -9.28 11.69 -9.79
CA ALA A 95 -8.48 12.88 -9.54
C ALA A 95 -7.06 12.84 -10.15
N GLY A 96 -6.74 11.83 -10.96
CA GLY A 96 -5.45 11.69 -11.63
C GLY A 96 -4.27 11.45 -10.67
N LYS A 97 -4.51 10.85 -9.49
CA LYS A 97 -3.48 10.58 -8.48
C LYS A 97 -2.97 9.15 -8.61
N HIS A 98 -1.65 8.96 -8.60
CA HIS A 98 -1.09 7.60 -8.56
C HIS A 98 -1.46 6.90 -7.25
N VAL A 99 -1.54 5.57 -7.26
CA VAL A 99 -2.03 4.79 -6.13
C VAL A 99 -1.06 3.69 -5.75
N LEU A 100 -0.71 3.64 -4.46
CA LEU A 100 -0.16 2.48 -3.80
C LEU A 100 -1.24 1.90 -2.87
N VAL A 101 -1.76 0.70 -3.12
CA VAL A 101 -2.84 0.10 -2.32
C VAL A 101 -2.34 -1.03 -1.44
N GLU A 102 -2.65 -1.04 -0.14
CA GLU A 102 -2.22 -2.11 0.76
C GLU A 102 -2.67 -3.50 0.32
N LYS A 103 -1.90 -4.52 0.73
CA LYS A 103 -2.27 -5.92 0.53
C LYS A 103 -3.24 -6.39 1.65
N PRO A 104 -4.24 -7.21 1.32
CA PRO A 104 -4.67 -7.61 -0.02
C PRO A 104 -5.29 -6.44 -0.79
N MET A 105 -5.00 -6.37 -2.11
CA MET A 105 -5.46 -5.29 -2.99
C MET A 105 -6.98 -5.10 -2.94
N ALA A 106 -7.74 -6.19 -2.96
CA ALA A 106 -9.19 -6.19 -2.89
C ALA A 106 -9.72 -7.44 -2.16
N ALA A 107 -10.99 -7.41 -1.76
CA ALA A 107 -11.64 -8.54 -1.09
C ALA A 107 -12.08 -9.66 -2.06
N ASN A 108 -12.22 -9.35 -3.35
CA ASN A 108 -12.60 -10.28 -4.42
C ASN A 108 -11.96 -9.85 -5.75
N LEU A 109 -12.05 -10.71 -6.76
CA LEU A 109 -11.43 -10.50 -8.06
C LEU A 109 -12.11 -9.40 -8.88
N ASP A 110 -13.43 -9.25 -8.77
CA ASP A 110 -14.19 -8.27 -9.54
C ASP A 110 -13.81 -6.85 -9.12
N ASP A 111 -13.67 -6.61 -7.82
CA ASP A 111 -13.18 -5.35 -7.28
C ASP A 111 -11.73 -5.08 -7.71
N ALA A 112 -10.86 -6.10 -7.70
CA ALA A 112 -9.49 -5.94 -8.18
C ALA A 112 -9.45 -5.56 -9.67
N ARG A 113 -10.29 -6.18 -10.51
CA ARG A 113 -10.39 -5.84 -11.94
C ARG A 113 -10.93 -4.43 -12.15
N ALA A 114 -11.94 -4.01 -11.38
CA ALA A 114 -12.48 -2.66 -11.44
C ALA A 114 -11.42 -1.61 -11.10
N MET A 115 -10.63 -1.86 -10.05
CA MET A 115 -9.52 -0.97 -9.65
C MET A 115 -8.46 -0.82 -10.75
N VAL A 116 -8.08 -1.93 -11.40
CA VAL A 116 -7.12 -1.89 -12.53
C VAL A 116 -7.70 -1.11 -13.70
N ALA A 117 -8.95 -1.38 -14.08
CA ALA A 117 -9.61 -0.69 -15.18
C ALA A 117 -9.73 0.83 -14.93
N ALA A 118 -10.06 1.24 -13.70
CA ALA A 118 -10.11 2.65 -13.32
C ALA A 118 -8.73 3.32 -13.43
N ALA A 119 -7.67 2.64 -12.98
CA ALA A 119 -6.31 3.15 -13.06
C ALA A 119 -5.82 3.29 -14.51
N GLU A 120 -6.07 2.28 -15.35
CA GLU A 120 -5.73 2.29 -16.78
C GLU A 120 -6.49 3.40 -17.52
N ALA A 121 -7.79 3.54 -17.27
CA ALA A 121 -8.62 4.58 -17.90
C ALA A 121 -8.16 6.01 -17.53
N ALA A 122 -7.71 6.21 -16.29
CA ALA A 122 -7.17 7.49 -15.83
C ALA A 122 -5.70 7.72 -16.21
N GLY A 123 -5.00 6.72 -16.78
CA GLY A 123 -3.58 6.80 -17.09
C GLY A 123 -2.68 6.93 -15.87
N ILE A 124 -3.13 6.44 -14.70
CA ILE A 124 -2.37 6.50 -13.45
C ILE A 124 -1.61 5.19 -13.20
N VAL A 125 -0.65 5.24 -12.28
CA VAL A 125 0.06 4.05 -11.80
C VAL A 125 -0.72 3.49 -10.62
N LEU A 126 -1.04 2.20 -10.67
CA LEU A 126 -1.61 1.45 -9.57
C LEU A 126 -0.64 0.34 -9.16
N LEU A 127 -0.15 0.39 -7.94
CA LEU A 127 0.74 -0.60 -7.35
C LEU A 127 0.10 -1.21 -6.10
N ALA A 128 0.11 -2.54 -5.99
CA ALA A 128 -0.23 -3.20 -4.74
C ALA A 128 1.00 -3.22 -3.79
N GLY A 129 0.82 -2.68 -2.59
CA GLY A 129 1.83 -2.34 -1.58
C GLY A 129 2.60 -3.52 -0.99
N HIS A 130 3.72 -3.18 -0.33
CA HIS A 130 4.86 -3.99 0.13
C HIS A 130 4.69 -5.50 -0.01
N SER A 131 4.75 -5.95 -1.26
CA SER A 131 5.05 -7.35 -1.52
C SER A 131 6.48 -7.59 -1.03
N HIS A 132 6.66 -8.64 -0.22
CA HIS A 132 7.98 -9.22 0.05
C HIS A 132 8.74 -9.56 -1.25
N GLY A 133 8.07 -9.51 -2.42
CA GLY A 133 8.68 -9.60 -3.74
C GLY A 133 9.87 -8.67 -3.98
N TYR A 134 10.01 -7.55 -3.25
CA TYR A 134 11.17 -6.65 -3.34
C TYR A 134 12.30 -6.99 -2.36
N ASP A 135 12.11 -7.96 -1.47
CA ASP A 135 13.12 -8.33 -0.50
C ASP A 135 14.28 -9.04 -1.22
N GLN A 136 15.52 -8.74 -0.78
CA GLN A 136 16.73 -9.31 -1.37
C GLN A 136 16.71 -10.84 -1.48
N PRO A 137 16.19 -11.62 -0.51
CA PRO A 137 16.07 -13.06 -0.65
C PRO A 137 15.16 -13.50 -1.80
N ILE A 138 14.07 -12.76 -2.08
CA ILE A 138 13.19 -13.10 -3.22
C ILE A 138 13.90 -12.83 -4.54
N HIS A 139 14.64 -11.74 -4.65
CA HIS A 139 15.45 -11.45 -5.83
C HIS A 139 16.54 -12.50 -6.05
N ALA A 140 17.28 -12.87 -4.99
CA ALA A 140 18.30 -13.92 -5.06
C ALA A 140 17.70 -15.29 -5.44
N MET A 141 16.52 -15.63 -4.91
CA MET A 141 15.80 -16.84 -5.33
C MET A 141 15.44 -16.78 -6.82
N ARG A 142 14.98 -15.64 -7.33
CA ARG A 142 14.72 -15.47 -8.77
C ARG A 142 15.98 -15.65 -9.60
N GLU A 143 17.09 -15.02 -9.21
CA GLU A 143 18.38 -15.14 -9.91
C GLU A 143 18.89 -16.58 -9.95
N LEU A 144 18.77 -17.33 -8.86
CA LEU A 144 19.17 -18.74 -8.77
C LEU A 144 18.31 -19.66 -9.65
N VAL A 145 17.01 -19.36 -9.77
CA VAL A 145 16.11 -20.08 -10.68
C VAL A 145 16.44 -19.76 -12.14
N ASP A 146 16.61 -18.47 -12.45
CA ASP A 146 16.91 -17.98 -13.81
C ASP A 146 18.30 -18.44 -14.30
N SER A 147 19.28 -18.63 -13.39
CA SER A 147 20.63 -19.11 -13.74
C SER A 147 20.65 -20.56 -14.24
N GLY A 148 19.64 -21.36 -13.88
CA GLY A 148 19.56 -22.78 -14.22
C GLY A 148 20.51 -23.68 -13.41
N GLU A 149 21.24 -23.16 -12.42
CA GLU A 149 22.19 -23.93 -11.59
C GLU A 149 21.51 -25.10 -10.85
N LEU A 150 20.24 -24.94 -10.48
CA LEU A 150 19.42 -25.98 -9.85
C LEU A 150 18.78 -26.96 -10.86
N GLY A 151 19.03 -26.80 -12.16
CA GLY A 151 18.27 -27.45 -13.22
C GLY A 151 16.81 -27.00 -13.26
N ARG A 152 15.89 -27.88 -13.70
CA ARG A 152 14.46 -27.55 -13.74
C ARG A 152 13.85 -27.60 -12.34
N VAL A 153 13.51 -26.44 -11.79
CA VAL A 153 12.75 -26.31 -10.54
C VAL A 153 11.48 -27.14 -10.59
N ARG A 154 11.27 -27.99 -9.58
CA ARG A 154 10.09 -28.86 -9.46
C ARG A 154 9.17 -28.47 -8.31
N MET A 155 9.72 -27.91 -7.24
CA MET A 155 8.99 -27.62 -6.01
C MET A 155 9.60 -26.40 -5.32
N VAL A 156 8.74 -25.54 -4.77
CA VAL A 156 9.11 -24.43 -3.90
C VAL A 156 8.30 -24.58 -2.62
N HIS A 157 8.96 -24.46 -1.47
CA HIS A 157 8.33 -24.58 -0.17
C HIS A 157 8.70 -23.37 0.69
N THR A 158 7.69 -22.61 1.12
CA THR A 158 7.87 -21.38 1.89
C THR A 158 7.12 -21.45 3.21
N TRP A 159 7.78 -21.10 4.31
CA TRP A 159 7.14 -20.99 5.62
C TRP A 159 7.02 -19.54 6.06
N CYS A 160 5.81 -19.11 6.37
CA CYS A 160 5.55 -17.85 7.04
C CYS A 160 5.11 -18.14 8.47
N VAL A 161 6.08 -18.16 9.40
CA VAL A 161 5.80 -18.36 10.82
C VAL A 161 5.62 -16.99 11.46
N ARG A 162 4.42 -16.70 11.94
CA ARG A 162 4.17 -15.56 12.80
C ARG A 162 4.20 -16.06 14.24
N THR A 163 5.23 -15.73 15.01
CA THR A 163 5.25 -16.04 16.44
C THR A 163 4.02 -15.39 17.08
N MET A 164 3.14 -16.25 17.60
CA MET A 164 1.85 -15.84 18.16
C MET A 164 2.08 -15.28 19.57
N GLN A 165 2.76 -14.13 19.67
CA GLN A 165 3.01 -13.43 20.94
C GLN A 165 2.64 -11.95 20.80
N SER A 166 1.34 -11.71 20.81
CA SER A 166 0.72 -10.51 21.38
C SER A 166 -0.65 -10.94 21.88
N PRO A 167 -1.08 -10.59 23.11
CA PRO A 167 -2.47 -10.75 23.49
C PRO A 167 -3.30 -10.06 22.41
N ARG A 168 -4.18 -10.80 21.75
CA ARG A 168 -5.16 -10.19 20.87
C ARG A 168 -5.96 -9.25 21.77
N ARG A 169 -5.76 -7.93 21.64
CA ARG A 169 -6.79 -6.98 22.07
C ARG A 169 -7.99 -7.38 21.22
N THR A 170 -8.93 -8.07 21.84
CA THR A 170 -10.02 -8.74 21.15
C THR A 170 -10.80 -7.69 20.39
N LEU A 171 -10.69 -7.72 19.05
CA LEU A 171 -11.62 -7.08 18.11
C LEU A 171 -12.98 -7.80 18.17
N ARG A 172 -13.51 -8.04 19.37
CA ARG A 172 -14.82 -8.67 19.60
C ARG A 172 -15.97 -7.71 19.30
N ASP A 173 -15.66 -6.42 19.14
CA ASP A 173 -16.64 -5.35 18.96
C ASP A 173 -16.67 -4.79 17.53
N SER A 174 -16.03 -5.44 16.55
CA SER A 174 -16.16 -5.04 15.14
C SER A 174 -17.36 -5.74 14.50
N PRO A 175 -18.34 -5.01 13.94
CA PRO A 175 -19.55 -5.59 13.35
C PRO A 175 -19.32 -6.28 11.99
N VAL A 176 -18.07 -6.36 11.52
CA VAL A 176 -17.75 -6.87 10.17
C VAL A 176 -17.35 -8.35 10.25
N PRO A 177 -18.07 -9.27 9.58
CA PRO A 177 -17.72 -10.69 9.57
C PRO A 177 -16.39 -10.91 8.83
N ILE A 178 -15.35 -11.29 9.56
CA ILE A 178 -14.06 -11.71 8.96
C ILE A 178 -14.18 -13.18 8.56
N GLY A 179 -14.57 -13.44 7.32
CA GLY A 179 -14.48 -14.79 6.74
C GLY A 179 -13.02 -15.23 6.62
N ARG A 180 -12.68 -16.40 7.19
CA ARG A 180 -11.41 -17.08 6.87
C ARG A 180 -11.41 -17.38 5.38
N ARG A 181 -10.48 -16.80 4.61
CA ARG A 181 -10.26 -17.20 3.21
C ARG A 181 -8.83 -17.70 3.06
N GLU A 182 -8.70 -18.95 2.64
CA GLU A 182 -7.47 -19.50 2.09
C GLU A 182 -7.23 -18.88 0.71
N TRP A 183 -6.08 -18.23 0.53
CA TRP A 183 -5.66 -17.73 -0.77
C TRP A 183 -4.89 -18.85 -1.47
N ARG A 184 -5.53 -19.55 -2.40
CA ARG A 184 -4.84 -20.42 -3.36
C ARG A 184 -4.24 -19.55 -4.46
N VAL A 185 -2.92 -19.44 -4.49
CA VAL A 185 -2.21 -18.89 -5.65
C VAL A 185 -2.27 -19.97 -6.74
N CYS A 186 -3.14 -19.79 -7.73
CA CYS A 186 -3.13 -20.61 -8.94
C CYS A 186 -1.96 -20.17 -9.82
N ALA A 187 -0.86 -20.94 -9.80
CA ALA A 187 0.11 -20.91 -10.88
C ALA A 187 -0.55 -21.55 -12.13
N ARG A 188 -0.58 -20.82 -13.25
CA ARG A 188 -0.72 -21.43 -14.58
C ARG A 188 0.65 -21.44 -15.23
#